data_AF-A0AAU4K1G6-F1
#
_entry.id   AF-A0AAU4K1G6-F1
#
_cell.length_a   1.000
_cell.length_b   1.000
_cell.length_c   1.000
_cell.angle_alpha   90.00
_cell.angle_beta   90.00
_cell.angle_gamma   90.00
#
_symmetry.space_group_name_H-M   'P 1'
#
loop_
_entity.id
_entity.type
_entity.pdbx_description
1 polymer ?
#
loop_
_entity_poly.entity_id
_entity_poly.type
_entity_poly.pdbx_seq_one_letter_code
_entity_poly.pdbx_strand_id
1 'polypeptide(L)'
;MFKALTTRWRKFYGSLPPALQMIGLQLWLPVFFLFAFCFCYLWAFHSPQIHDAPVAVVNSPAASTFTDQFSKAQPGMFDFRLYQTADEATEAVRDGSAAASLALPSQAGGKPVVTIASAHQFQAAQLMKSTFTQTFAQNGVAPQVNDIAPLPKGDSYGLGAMYLMLSWCIGGYMVAMFIGMMGAPLSHLTRVSILAGGAAVAALITNLLAGPVIGVYDGHLPQMIGISFLWILAVGLAVNGLSYFFGRFITAVALLMFVFLSIPSSGAAYPTWMVPRIFGDLNPLVVGHGITEMIKRVLYGVGEPYWQPFLLMGGYALLGIVTMIVGKRWRESKEFDRILAGKTTMMAAAQGAMMRKGMADRERILTAHGLDSDANPIEESPNEKDRATDDPDTSEGGHYSVDDMETQFRGDPMLNGNNLGGGFADEEREYEMREAIRHPKHEAPR
;
A
#
# COMPACT_ATOMS: atom_id res chain seq x y z
N MET A 1 23.72 -6.20 -29.26
CA MET A 1 24.34 -6.33 -27.91
C MET A 1 23.35 -6.82 -26.84
N PHE A 2 22.19 -6.16 -26.65
CA PHE A 2 21.20 -6.52 -25.62
C PHE A 2 20.63 -7.96 -25.74
N LYS A 3 20.24 -8.40 -26.95
CA LYS A 3 19.77 -9.78 -27.20
C LYS A 3 20.83 -10.87 -26.89
N ALA A 4 22.11 -10.58 -27.11
CA ALA A 4 23.18 -11.53 -26.82
C ALA A 4 23.43 -11.68 -25.32
N LEU A 5 23.36 -10.56 -24.58
CA LEU A 5 23.42 -10.54 -23.11
C LEU A 5 22.25 -11.30 -22.48
N THR A 6 21.01 -11.08 -22.95
CA THR A 6 19.83 -11.77 -22.41
C THR A 6 19.88 -13.28 -22.67
N THR A 7 20.39 -13.70 -23.83
CA THR A 7 20.52 -15.12 -24.17
C THR A 7 21.60 -15.81 -23.34
N ARG A 8 22.74 -15.14 -23.11
CA ARG A 8 23.83 -15.64 -22.25
C ARG A 8 23.40 -15.74 -20.79
N TRP A 9 22.69 -14.73 -20.29
CA TRP A 9 22.12 -14.72 -18.94
C TRP A 9 21.08 -15.83 -18.76
N ARG A 10 20.19 -16.05 -19.74
CA ARG A 10 19.17 -17.11 -19.67
C ARG A 10 19.78 -18.51 -19.64
N LYS A 11 20.86 -18.76 -20.41
CA LYS A 11 21.61 -20.02 -20.36
C LYS A 11 22.29 -20.23 -19.00
N PHE A 12 22.96 -19.19 -18.48
CA PHE A 12 23.59 -19.24 -17.17
C PHE A 12 22.57 -19.48 -16.05
N TYR A 13 21.47 -18.72 -16.04
CA TYR A 13 20.40 -18.86 -15.05
C TYR A 13 19.76 -20.24 -15.10
N GLY A 14 19.50 -20.76 -16.30
CA GLY A 14 18.95 -22.09 -16.51
C GLY A 14 19.87 -23.24 -16.06
N SER A 15 21.18 -22.98 -15.92
CA SER A 15 22.12 -23.97 -15.39
C SER A 15 22.18 -24.04 -13.86
N LEU A 16 21.60 -23.05 -13.16
CA LEU A 16 21.57 -23.03 -11.70
C LEU A 16 20.57 -24.05 -11.14
N PRO A 17 20.80 -24.61 -9.94
CA PRO A 17 19.83 -25.43 -9.22
C PRO A 17 18.46 -24.73 -9.10
N PRO A 18 17.33 -25.47 -9.15
CA PRO A 18 15.98 -24.88 -9.09
C PRO A 18 15.76 -23.97 -7.87
N ALA A 19 16.29 -24.32 -6.70
CA ALA A 19 16.21 -23.49 -5.50
C ALA A 19 16.89 -22.11 -5.67
N LEU A 20 18.07 -22.06 -6.31
CA LEU A 20 18.77 -20.81 -6.59
C LEU A 20 18.05 -19.98 -7.66
N GLN A 21 17.39 -20.61 -8.62
CA GLN A 21 16.51 -19.92 -9.56
C GLN A 21 15.28 -19.34 -8.86
N MET A 22 14.71 -20.00 -7.85
CA MET A 22 13.58 -19.45 -7.10
C MET A 22 14.00 -18.28 -6.20
N ILE A 23 15.12 -18.41 -5.51
CA ILE A 23 15.69 -17.34 -4.68
C ILE A 23 16.06 -16.13 -5.55
N GLY A 24 16.78 -16.34 -6.65
CA GLY A 24 17.14 -15.29 -7.60
C GLY A 24 15.91 -14.57 -8.18
N LEU A 25 14.82 -15.31 -8.41
CA LEU A 25 13.57 -14.74 -8.88
C LEU A 25 12.86 -13.89 -7.83
N GLN A 26 13.16 -14.08 -6.54
CA GLN A 26 12.58 -13.35 -5.41
C GLN A 26 13.45 -12.16 -4.96
N LEU A 27 14.77 -12.19 -5.18
CA LEU A 27 15.70 -11.11 -4.84
C LEU A 27 15.43 -9.78 -5.56
N TRP A 28 14.65 -9.78 -6.63
CA TRP A 28 14.21 -8.54 -7.29
C TRP A 28 13.48 -7.59 -6.34
N LEU A 29 12.68 -8.12 -5.39
CA LEU A 29 11.85 -7.32 -4.49
C LEU A 29 12.70 -6.53 -3.48
N PRO A 30 13.64 -7.13 -2.72
CA PRO A 30 14.51 -6.36 -1.83
C PRO A 30 15.43 -5.40 -2.59
N VAL A 31 15.94 -5.78 -3.78
CA VAL A 31 16.74 -4.85 -4.61
C VAL A 31 15.90 -3.66 -5.07
N PHE A 32 14.67 -3.90 -5.54
CA PHE A 32 13.72 -2.85 -5.87
C PHE A 32 13.42 -1.96 -4.66
N PHE A 33 13.18 -2.55 -3.50
CA PHE A 33 12.88 -1.82 -2.27
C PHE A 33 14.04 -0.89 -1.88
N LEU A 34 15.28 -1.40 -1.86
CA LEU A 34 16.47 -0.61 -1.56
C LEU A 34 16.64 0.53 -2.58
N PHE A 35 16.49 0.24 -3.86
CA PHE A 35 16.58 1.25 -4.90
C PHE A 35 15.50 2.32 -4.74
N ALA A 36 14.24 1.93 -4.59
CA ALA A 36 13.11 2.85 -4.50
C ALA A 36 13.17 3.68 -3.20
N PHE A 37 13.54 3.08 -2.07
CA PHE A 37 13.74 3.78 -0.81
C PHE A 37 14.85 4.82 -0.96
N CYS A 38 16.03 4.42 -1.45
CA CYS A 38 17.14 5.34 -1.62
C CYS A 38 16.80 6.46 -2.61
N PHE A 39 16.25 6.10 -3.77
CA PHE A 39 15.94 7.06 -4.81
C PHE A 39 14.82 8.02 -4.43
N CYS A 40 13.75 7.55 -3.79
CA CYS A 40 12.63 8.42 -3.43
C CYS A 40 12.93 9.22 -2.16
N TYR A 41 13.49 8.59 -1.12
CA TYR A 41 13.56 9.21 0.21
C TYR A 41 14.87 9.94 0.42
N LEU A 42 16.03 9.38 0.04
CA LEU A 42 17.27 10.17 0.13
C LEU A 42 17.16 11.37 -0.81
N TRP A 43 16.72 11.19 -2.05
CA TRP A 43 16.61 12.33 -2.96
C TRP A 43 15.66 13.42 -2.43
N ALA A 44 14.50 13.04 -1.90
CA ALA A 44 13.55 14.01 -1.38
C ALA A 44 13.99 14.70 -0.08
N PHE A 45 14.69 13.99 0.83
CA PHE A 45 14.87 14.45 2.21
C PHE A 45 16.33 14.72 2.63
N HIS A 46 17.34 14.39 1.82
CA HIS A 46 18.75 14.61 2.20
C HIS A 46 19.14 16.09 2.31
N SER A 47 18.51 16.97 1.52
CA SER A 47 18.77 18.41 1.53
C SER A 47 17.51 19.19 1.12
N PRO A 48 16.50 19.27 2.01
CA PRO A 48 15.32 20.07 1.73
C PRO A 48 15.70 21.55 1.71
N GLN A 49 15.47 22.19 0.57
CA GLN A 49 15.71 23.62 0.36
C GLN A 49 14.36 24.31 0.15
N ILE A 50 14.24 25.55 0.61
CA ILE A 50 13.03 26.34 0.39
C ILE A 50 13.02 26.83 -1.06
N HIS A 51 11.95 26.55 -1.80
CA HIS A 51 11.74 27.08 -3.14
C HIS A 51 10.37 27.76 -3.21
N ASP A 52 10.35 29.09 -3.33
CA ASP A 52 9.13 29.88 -3.51
C ASP A 52 8.05 29.56 -2.46
N ALA A 53 8.45 29.45 -1.18
CA ALA A 53 7.51 29.10 -0.12
C ALA A 53 6.45 30.20 0.03
N PRO A 54 5.14 29.84 0.02
CA PRO A 54 4.08 30.83 0.00
C PRO A 54 3.97 31.53 1.34
N VAL A 55 4.02 32.85 1.35
CA VAL A 55 3.88 33.68 2.54
C VAL A 55 2.76 34.69 2.32
N ALA A 56 1.72 34.62 3.14
CA ALA A 56 0.63 35.58 3.10
C ALA A 56 1.06 36.89 3.79
N VAL A 57 0.87 38.04 3.17
CA VAL A 57 1.23 39.33 3.76
C VAL A 57 0.00 40.24 3.73
N VAL A 58 -0.35 40.82 4.86
CA VAL A 58 -1.46 41.78 4.94
C VAL A 58 -1.05 43.05 4.21
N ASN A 59 -1.86 43.45 3.24
CA ASN A 59 -1.57 44.57 2.36
C ASN A 59 -1.46 45.89 3.16
N SER A 60 -0.31 46.53 3.04
CA SER A 60 0.00 47.82 3.66
C SER A 60 1.14 48.51 2.90
N PRO A 61 1.35 49.82 3.03
CA PRO A 61 2.50 50.48 2.42
C PRO A 61 3.86 49.91 2.86
N ALA A 62 3.94 49.40 4.09
CA ALA A 62 5.12 48.73 4.61
C ALA A 62 5.32 47.33 3.99
N ALA A 63 4.23 46.63 3.64
CA ALA A 63 4.27 45.29 3.08
C ALA A 63 5.01 45.25 1.75
N SER A 64 4.66 46.13 0.80
CA SER A 64 5.32 46.15 -0.53
C SER A 64 6.82 46.42 -0.42
N THR A 65 7.21 47.37 0.44
CA THR A 65 8.63 47.69 0.67
C THR A 65 9.37 46.50 1.27
N PHE A 66 8.78 45.83 2.26
CA PHE A 66 9.37 44.65 2.90
C PHE A 66 9.51 43.48 1.91
N THR A 67 8.45 43.15 1.17
CA THR A 67 8.48 42.03 0.22
C THR A 67 9.48 42.26 -0.90
N ASP A 68 9.60 43.49 -1.41
CA ASP A 68 10.56 43.85 -2.45
C ASP A 68 12.02 43.76 -1.96
N GLN A 69 12.29 44.25 -0.74
CA GLN A 69 13.62 44.17 -0.15
C GLN A 69 14.01 42.73 0.16
N PHE A 70 13.10 41.95 0.73
CA PHE A 70 13.34 40.55 1.05
C PHE A 70 13.61 39.73 -0.22
N SER A 71 12.78 39.89 -1.25
CA SER A 71 12.92 39.15 -2.52
C SER A 71 14.23 39.48 -3.24
N LYS A 72 14.76 40.70 -3.08
CA LYS A 72 16.09 41.08 -3.59
C LYS A 72 17.24 40.47 -2.78
N ALA A 73 17.11 40.40 -1.46
CA ALA A 73 18.14 39.85 -0.58
C ALA A 73 18.22 38.32 -0.65
N GLN A 74 17.07 37.65 -0.80
CA GLN A 74 16.94 36.19 -0.81
C GLN A 74 16.03 35.75 -1.96
N PRO A 75 16.51 35.83 -3.21
CA PRO A 75 15.70 35.49 -4.38
C PRO A 75 15.31 34.00 -4.38
N GLY A 76 14.05 33.73 -4.72
CA GLY A 76 13.51 32.36 -4.85
C GLY A 76 13.22 31.64 -3.52
N MET A 77 13.36 32.31 -2.38
CA MET A 77 13.06 31.70 -1.08
C MET A 77 11.56 31.75 -0.77
N PHE A 78 10.90 32.90 -0.94
CA PHE A 78 9.49 33.10 -0.61
C PHE A 78 8.69 33.65 -1.79
N ASP A 79 7.47 33.13 -1.95
CA ASP A 79 6.42 33.68 -2.80
C ASP A 79 5.46 34.49 -1.93
N PHE A 80 5.67 35.81 -1.87
CA PHE A 80 4.83 36.71 -1.08
C PHE A 80 3.52 37.02 -1.80
N ARG A 81 2.40 36.74 -1.13
CA ARG A 81 1.05 37.00 -1.64
C ARG A 81 0.35 38.03 -0.76
N LEU A 82 -0.11 39.11 -1.37
CA LEU A 82 -0.82 40.19 -0.65
C LEU A 82 -2.28 39.81 -0.43
N TYR A 83 -2.75 39.93 0.81
CA TYR A 83 -4.14 39.73 1.22
C TYR A 83 -4.72 41.02 1.77
N GLN A 84 -6.04 41.23 1.64
CA GLN A 84 -6.64 42.51 2.04
C GLN A 84 -6.79 42.62 3.56
N THR A 85 -6.99 41.49 4.23
CA THR A 85 -7.23 41.46 5.68
C THR A 85 -6.33 40.46 6.40
N ALA A 86 -6.16 40.66 7.70
CA ALA A 86 -5.44 39.71 8.56
C ALA A 86 -6.19 38.36 8.67
N ASP A 87 -7.51 38.38 8.59
CA ASP A 87 -8.35 37.17 8.65
C ASP A 87 -8.15 36.31 7.39
N GLU A 88 -8.18 36.92 6.20
CA GLU A 88 -7.87 36.21 4.95
C GLU A 88 -6.46 35.62 4.95
N ALA A 89 -5.46 36.37 5.45
CA ALA A 89 -4.09 35.89 5.55
C ALA A 89 -3.94 34.77 6.59
N THR A 90 -4.74 34.79 7.66
CA THR A 90 -4.76 33.75 8.70
C THR A 90 -5.43 32.48 8.18
N GLU A 91 -6.52 32.61 7.44
CA GLU A 91 -7.20 31.48 6.82
C GLU A 91 -6.31 30.82 5.75
N ALA A 92 -5.54 31.62 5.00
CA ALA A 92 -4.56 31.10 4.07
C ALA A 92 -3.51 30.18 4.75
N VAL A 93 -3.13 30.49 5.99
CA VAL A 93 -2.23 29.66 6.82
C VAL A 93 -2.96 28.44 7.39
N ARG A 94 -4.23 28.59 7.78
CA ARG A 94 -5.06 27.50 8.30
C ARG A 94 -5.31 26.42 7.24
N ASP A 95 -5.66 26.80 6.03
CA ASP A 95 -5.94 25.88 4.91
C ASP A 95 -4.67 25.35 4.23
N GLY A 96 -3.48 25.82 4.62
CA GLY A 96 -2.20 25.34 4.08
C GLY A 96 -1.72 26.01 2.79
N SER A 97 -2.50 26.96 2.25
CA SER A 97 -2.15 27.72 1.04
C SER A 97 -0.97 28.70 1.23
N ALA A 98 -0.67 29.07 2.49
CA ALA A 98 0.50 29.83 2.91
C ALA A 98 1.19 29.13 4.10
N ALA A 99 2.52 29.13 4.11
CA ALA A 99 3.32 28.54 5.17
C ALA A 99 3.32 29.38 6.46
N ALA A 100 3.19 30.70 6.31
CA ALA A 100 3.03 31.66 7.39
C ALA A 100 2.35 32.92 6.86
N SER A 101 1.84 33.75 7.76
CA SER A 101 1.38 35.09 7.42
C SER A 101 2.09 36.19 8.20
N LEU A 102 2.20 37.35 7.57
CA LEU A 102 2.84 38.55 8.10
C LEU A 102 1.86 39.71 8.11
N ALA A 103 1.62 40.27 9.29
CA ALA A 103 0.96 41.56 9.43
C ALA A 103 1.98 42.58 9.93
N LEU A 104 2.30 43.55 9.06
CA LEU A 104 3.19 44.65 9.42
C LEU A 104 2.36 45.79 10.06
N PRO A 105 2.88 46.44 11.11
CA PRO A 105 2.17 47.51 11.79
C PRO A 105 2.04 48.75 10.90
N SER A 106 0.85 49.35 10.88
CA SER A 106 0.58 50.59 10.14
C SER A 106 1.13 51.85 10.84
N GLN A 107 1.43 51.76 12.15
CA GLN A 107 1.94 52.87 12.96
C GLN A 107 3.37 52.61 13.46
N ALA A 108 4.16 53.68 13.58
CA ALA A 108 5.50 53.64 14.13
C ALA A 108 5.46 53.11 15.58
N GLY A 109 6.26 52.07 15.87
CA GLY A 109 6.33 51.43 17.19
C GLY A 109 5.44 50.20 17.39
N GLY A 110 4.58 49.85 16.43
CA GLY A 110 3.88 48.57 16.44
C GLY A 110 4.83 47.39 16.22
N LYS A 111 4.43 46.19 16.65
CA LYS A 111 5.20 44.96 16.42
C LYS A 111 4.65 44.20 15.21
N PRO A 112 5.50 43.72 14.29
CA PRO A 112 5.10 42.76 13.28
C PRO A 112 4.50 41.52 13.92
N VAL A 113 3.41 41.01 13.36
CA VAL A 113 2.80 39.75 13.77
C VAL A 113 3.11 38.69 12.72
N VAL A 114 3.69 37.58 13.16
CA VAL A 114 3.97 36.39 12.35
C VAL A 114 2.99 35.30 12.78
N THR A 115 2.10 34.90 11.89
CA THR A 115 1.15 33.82 12.16
C THR A 115 1.61 32.52 11.51
N ILE A 116 1.61 31.43 12.27
CA ILE A 116 1.99 30.08 11.82
C ILE A 116 0.93 29.06 12.25
N ALA A 117 0.93 27.90 11.62
CA ALA A 117 0.13 26.74 12.04
C ALA A 117 1.04 25.53 12.25
N SER A 118 1.51 25.31 13.48
CA SER A 118 2.44 24.21 13.79
C SER A 118 1.86 22.83 13.47
N ALA A 119 0.56 22.65 13.66
CA ALA A 119 -0.14 21.39 13.39
C ALA A 119 -0.37 21.11 11.90
N HIS A 120 -0.26 22.13 11.03
CA HIS A 120 -0.31 21.92 9.59
C HIS A 120 1.01 21.34 9.08
N GLN A 121 2.13 21.96 9.46
CA GLN A 121 3.47 21.45 9.13
C GLN A 121 4.52 21.98 10.10
N PHE A 122 4.94 21.15 11.05
CA PHE A 122 5.80 21.55 12.17
C PHE A 122 7.14 22.14 11.70
N GLN A 123 7.85 21.41 10.82
CA GLN A 123 9.18 21.82 10.36
C GLN A 123 9.14 23.15 9.60
N ALA A 124 8.12 23.32 8.75
CA ALA A 124 7.91 24.57 8.04
C ALA A 124 7.58 25.70 9.01
N ALA A 125 6.64 25.49 9.95
CA ALA A 125 6.23 26.51 10.91
C ALA A 125 7.42 27.01 11.78
N GLN A 126 8.27 26.09 12.25
CA GLN A 126 9.47 26.47 13.02
C GLN A 126 10.50 27.22 12.16
N LEU A 127 10.68 26.81 10.91
CA LEU A 127 11.56 27.47 9.95
C LEU A 127 11.07 28.89 9.59
N MET A 128 9.77 29.07 9.36
CA MET A 128 9.18 30.39 9.11
C MET A 128 9.33 31.29 10.34
N LYS A 129 9.04 30.76 11.53
CA LYS A 129 9.20 31.46 12.81
C LYS A 129 10.63 31.95 13.02
N SER A 130 11.62 31.08 12.85
CA SER A 130 13.03 31.42 13.04
C SER A 130 13.50 32.44 12.00
N THR A 131 13.17 32.23 10.72
CA THR A 131 13.54 33.12 9.62
C THR A 131 13.01 34.53 9.82
N PHE A 132 11.72 34.69 10.12
CA PHE A 132 11.15 36.02 10.34
C PHE A 132 11.60 36.67 11.64
N THR A 133 11.75 35.89 12.71
CA THR A 133 12.28 36.41 13.98
C THR A 133 13.70 36.96 13.79
N GLN A 134 14.57 36.24 13.06
CA GLN A 134 15.91 36.72 12.74
C GLN A 134 15.88 37.95 11.82
N THR A 135 15.01 37.95 10.80
CA THR A 135 14.88 39.06 9.84
C THR A 135 14.45 40.36 10.53
N PHE A 136 13.46 40.30 11.43
CA PHE A 136 13.01 41.48 12.17
C PHE A 136 14.02 41.88 13.27
N ALA A 137 14.70 40.92 13.90
CA ALA A 137 15.72 41.22 14.89
C ALA A 137 16.91 42.01 14.30
N GLN A 138 17.27 41.78 13.04
CA GLN A 138 18.28 42.59 12.33
C GLN A 138 17.89 44.07 12.21
N ASN A 139 16.59 44.36 12.25
CA ASN A 139 16.03 45.71 12.22
C ASN A 139 15.67 46.24 13.62
N GLY A 140 16.13 45.56 14.68
CA GLY A 140 15.90 45.96 16.07
C GLY A 140 14.47 45.73 16.59
N VAL A 141 13.67 44.91 15.89
CA VAL A 141 12.27 44.64 16.25
C VAL A 141 12.07 43.16 16.55
N ALA A 142 11.43 42.85 17.67
CA ALA A 142 11.00 41.49 18.00
C ALA A 142 9.55 41.28 17.53
N PRO A 143 9.28 40.37 16.57
CA PRO A 143 7.92 40.11 16.11
C PRO A 143 7.12 39.34 17.16
N GLN A 144 5.82 39.55 17.19
CA GLN A 144 4.89 38.69 17.91
C GLN A 144 4.62 37.44 17.06
N VAL A 145 4.84 36.26 17.62
CA VAL A 145 4.54 35.00 16.94
C VAL A 145 3.21 34.47 17.45
N ASN A 146 2.25 34.27 16.55
CA ASN A 146 0.94 33.71 16.84
C ASN A 146 0.82 32.32 16.18
N ASP A 147 0.68 31.27 16.98
CA ASP A 147 0.43 29.93 16.47
C ASP A 147 -1.07 29.63 16.55
N ILE A 148 -1.74 29.61 15.40
CA ILE A 148 -3.20 29.42 15.32
C ILE A 148 -3.63 27.97 15.46
N ALA A 149 -2.69 27.04 15.36
CA ALA A 149 -2.93 25.61 15.47
C ALA A 149 -1.71 24.93 16.11
N PRO A 150 -1.52 25.09 17.43
CA PRO A 150 -0.44 24.42 18.14
C PRO A 150 -0.66 22.91 18.18
N LEU A 151 0.42 22.14 18.13
CA LEU A 151 0.37 20.68 18.22
C LEU A 151 0.00 20.20 19.63
N PRO A 152 -0.78 19.11 19.75
CA PRO A 152 -1.05 18.49 21.03
C PRO A 152 0.18 17.74 21.57
N LYS A 153 0.20 17.48 22.88
CA LYS A 153 1.31 16.76 23.52
C LYS A 153 1.53 15.36 22.94
N GLY A 154 0.45 14.67 22.59
CA GLY A 154 0.46 13.32 21.98
C GLY A 154 1.07 13.25 20.58
N ASP A 155 1.18 14.39 19.87
CA ASP A 155 1.86 14.48 18.57
C ASP A 155 2.75 15.73 18.51
N SER A 156 3.76 15.79 19.37
CA SER A 156 4.61 16.98 19.53
C SER A 156 5.37 17.41 18.26
N TYR A 157 5.51 16.53 17.26
CA TYR A 157 6.20 16.81 16.00
C TYR A 157 5.26 16.82 14.77
N GLY A 158 3.95 16.56 14.95
CA GLY A 158 2.98 16.51 13.85
C GLY A 158 3.18 15.33 12.90
N LEU A 159 3.83 14.26 13.35
CA LEU A 159 4.14 13.08 12.51
C LEU A 159 3.06 12.00 12.60
N GLY A 160 2.10 12.12 13.51
CA GLY A 160 1.02 11.16 13.70
C GLY A 160 0.21 10.95 12.43
N ALA A 161 -0.18 12.05 11.75
CA ALA A 161 -0.92 12.00 10.50
C ALA A 161 -0.15 11.25 9.38
N MET A 162 1.17 11.48 9.28
CA MET A 162 2.03 10.80 8.31
C MET A 162 2.07 9.28 8.56
N TYR A 163 2.27 8.87 9.81
CA TYR A 163 2.34 7.44 10.16
C TYR A 163 0.99 6.74 10.06
N LEU A 164 -0.12 7.42 10.37
CA LEU A 164 -1.48 6.93 10.13
C LEU A 164 -1.73 6.71 8.64
N MET A 165 -1.45 7.71 7.80
CA MET A 165 -1.50 7.56 6.34
C MET A 165 -0.70 6.34 5.88
N LEU A 166 0.57 6.24 6.31
CA LEU A 166 1.46 5.14 5.92
C LEU A 166 0.89 3.78 6.34
N SER A 167 0.42 3.67 7.58
CA SER A 167 -0.20 2.47 8.13
C SER A 167 -1.43 2.05 7.32
N TRP A 168 -2.30 3.01 6.98
CA TRP A 168 -3.51 2.73 6.20
C TRP A 168 -3.19 2.37 4.74
N CYS A 169 -2.18 2.99 4.12
CA CYS A 169 -1.67 2.57 2.82
C CYS A 169 -1.21 1.11 2.86
N ILE A 170 -0.45 0.73 3.90
CA ILE A 170 0.04 -0.64 4.10
C ILE A 170 -1.13 -1.63 4.23
N GLY A 171 -2.10 -1.31 5.09
CA GLY A 171 -3.31 -2.13 5.23
C GLY A 171 -4.03 -2.35 3.89
N GLY A 172 -4.19 -1.28 3.11
CA GLY A 172 -4.93 -1.34 1.84
C GLY A 172 -4.24 -2.20 0.78
N TYR A 173 -2.95 -1.95 0.53
CA TYR A 173 -2.26 -2.70 -0.51
C TYR A 173 -1.98 -4.15 -0.09
N MET A 174 -1.73 -4.45 1.19
CA MET A 174 -1.38 -5.82 1.61
C MET A 174 -2.55 -6.77 1.42
N VAL A 175 -3.75 -6.38 1.86
CA VAL A 175 -4.97 -7.19 1.68
C VAL A 175 -5.21 -7.42 0.17
N ALA A 176 -5.12 -6.36 -0.64
CA ALA A 176 -5.29 -6.45 -2.08
C ALA A 176 -4.20 -7.28 -2.78
N MET A 177 -2.97 -7.22 -2.31
CA MET A 177 -1.85 -8.01 -2.83
C MET A 177 -2.10 -9.50 -2.63
N PHE A 178 -2.51 -9.92 -1.43
CA PHE A 178 -2.84 -11.33 -1.18
C PHE A 178 -4.01 -11.81 -2.02
N ILE A 179 -5.05 -10.98 -2.18
CA ILE A 179 -6.17 -11.28 -3.08
C ILE A 179 -5.71 -11.37 -4.54
N GLY A 180 -4.80 -10.50 -4.98
CA GLY A 180 -4.24 -10.54 -6.33
C GLY A 180 -3.37 -11.77 -6.60
N MET A 181 -2.67 -12.28 -5.58
CA MET A 181 -1.79 -13.46 -5.67
C MET A 181 -2.53 -14.78 -5.52
N MET A 182 -3.43 -14.89 -4.53
CA MET A 182 -4.08 -16.15 -4.15
C MET A 182 -5.56 -16.20 -4.54
N GLY A 183 -6.19 -15.05 -4.78
CA GLY A 183 -7.62 -14.94 -5.05
C GLY A 183 -8.02 -15.23 -6.50
N ALA A 184 -7.15 -15.82 -7.32
CA ALA A 184 -7.43 -16.16 -8.73
C ALA A 184 -8.82 -16.80 -8.94
N PRO A 185 -9.24 -17.83 -8.18
CA PRO A 185 -10.54 -18.48 -8.38
C PRO A 185 -11.74 -17.70 -7.81
N LEU A 186 -11.51 -16.65 -7.03
CA LEU A 186 -12.58 -15.93 -6.32
C LEU A 186 -13.40 -15.04 -7.26
N SER A 187 -14.72 -15.03 -7.05
CA SER A 187 -15.65 -14.11 -7.71
C SER A 187 -15.32 -12.64 -7.39
N HIS A 188 -15.76 -11.72 -8.26
CA HIS A 188 -15.54 -10.29 -8.03
C HIS A 188 -16.14 -9.80 -6.71
N LEU A 189 -17.36 -10.24 -6.39
CA LEU A 189 -18.04 -9.88 -5.15
C LEU A 189 -17.27 -10.39 -3.93
N THR A 190 -16.83 -11.65 -3.95
CA THR A 190 -16.05 -12.22 -2.84
C THR A 190 -14.77 -11.44 -2.60
N ARG A 191 -14.04 -11.06 -3.66
CA ARG A 191 -12.82 -10.24 -3.53
C ARG A 191 -13.10 -8.88 -2.92
N VAL A 192 -14.15 -8.19 -3.37
CA VAL A 192 -14.54 -6.88 -2.82
C VAL A 192 -15.00 -7.02 -1.37
N SER A 193 -15.73 -8.08 -1.02
CA SER A 193 -16.14 -8.35 0.36
C SER A 193 -14.95 -8.62 1.29
N ILE A 194 -13.94 -9.37 0.84
CA ILE A 194 -12.70 -9.58 1.62
C ILE A 194 -11.93 -8.27 1.75
N LEU A 195 -11.86 -7.45 0.68
CA LEU A 195 -11.25 -6.11 0.76
C LEU A 195 -11.98 -5.22 1.78
N ALA A 196 -13.30 -5.18 1.75
CA ALA A 196 -14.10 -4.40 2.68
C ALA A 196 -13.97 -4.91 4.12
N GLY A 197 -14.03 -6.22 4.34
CA GLY A 197 -13.83 -6.82 5.66
C GLY A 197 -12.42 -6.56 6.20
N GLY A 198 -11.40 -6.77 5.38
CA GLY A 198 -10.01 -6.48 5.71
C GLY A 198 -9.78 -5.00 5.98
N ALA A 199 -10.41 -4.11 5.21
CA ALA A 199 -10.35 -2.68 5.43
C ALA A 199 -10.99 -2.26 6.74
N ALA A 200 -12.13 -2.84 7.11
CA ALA A 200 -12.81 -2.58 8.37
C ALA A 200 -11.96 -3.03 9.56
N VAL A 201 -11.40 -4.24 9.51
CA VAL A 201 -10.52 -4.76 10.56
C VAL A 201 -9.25 -3.90 10.68
N ALA A 202 -8.59 -3.57 9.57
CA ALA A 202 -7.40 -2.74 9.57
C ALA A 202 -7.69 -1.32 10.08
N ALA A 203 -8.81 -0.71 9.68
CA ALA A 203 -9.26 0.59 10.19
C ALA A 203 -9.48 0.56 11.70
N LEU A 204 -10.17 -0.47 12.21
CA LEU A 204 -10.39 -0.63 13.64
C LEU A 204 -9.08 -0.80 14.41
N ILE A 205 -8.22 -1.74 13.99
CA ILE A 205 -6.94 -2.00 14.68
C ILE A 205 -6.06 -0.75 14.70
N THR A 206 -5.88 -0.11 13.55
CA THR A 206 -4.97 1.04 13.45
C THR A 206 -5.45 2.23 14.30
N ASN A 207 -6.76 2.50 14.33
CA ASN A 207 -7.29 3.63 15.10
C ASN A 207 -7.49 3.33 16.58
N LEU A 208 -7.79 2.08 16.96
CA LEU A 208 -7.79 1.67 18.37
C LEU A 208 -6.38 1.70 18.96
N LEU A 209 -5.35 1.36 18.16
CA LEU A 209 -3.97 1.51 18.61
C LEU A 209 -3.57 2.98 18.66
N ALA A 210 -3.80 3.76 17.60
CA ALA A 210 -3.34 5.15 17.52
C ALA A 210 -4.05 6.09 18.50
N GLY A 211 -5.37 5.96 18.67
CA GLY A 211 -6.16 6.78 19.58
C GLY A 211 -5.98 6.34 21.04
N PRO A 212 -6.79 5.39 21.55
CA PRO A 212 -6.85 5.11 22.99
C PRO A 212 -5.63 4.41 23.58
N VAL A 213 -4.85 3.64 22.80
CA VAL A 213 -3.68 2.91 23.35
C VAL A 213 -2.42 3.76 23.35
N ILE A 214 -2.10 4.41 22.22
CA ILE A 214 -0.88 5.20 22.05
C ILE A 214 -1.11 6.67 22.45
N GLY A 215 -2.31 7.21 22.25
CA GLY A 215 -2.63 8.60 22.57
C GLY A 215 -2.13 9.61 21.53
N VAL A 216 -2.06 9.23 20.24
CA VAL A 216 -1.65 10.15 19.15
C VAL A 216 -2.65 11.29 18.99
N TYR A 217 -3.94 10.99 19.16
CA TYR A 217 -5.01 11.96 19.09
C TYR A 217 -6.11 11.62 20.11
N ASP A 218 -6.76 12.66 20.61
CA ASP A 218 -7.87 12.55 21.54
C ASP A 218 -9.19 12.83 20.81
N GLY A 219 -10.20 12.00 21.03
CA GLY A 219 -11.49 12.13 20.36
C GLY A 219 -11.47 11.72 18.88
N HIS A 220 -12.53 12.05 18.14
CA HIS A 220 -12.66 11.79 16.69
C HIS A 220 -12.52 10.32 16.22
N LEU A 221 -12.55 9.35 17.14
CA LEU A 221 -12.34 7.94 16.84
C LEU A 221 -13.31 7.40 15.76
N PRO A 222 -14.63 7.65 15.82
CA PRO A 222 -15.54 7.19 14.76
C PRO A 222 -15.23 7.80 13.39
N GLN A 223 -14.87 9.08 13.33
CA GLN A 223 -14.52 9.78 12.10
C GLN A 223 -13.24 9.19 11.49
N MET A 224 -12.22 8.96 12.32
CA MET A 224 -10.95 8.35 11.90
C MET A 224 -11.13 6.91 11.42
N ILE A 225 -11.96 6.10 12.09
CA ILE A 225 -12.32 4.76 11.63
C ILE A 225 -13.02 4.82 10.27
N GLY A 226 -14.00 5.72 10.09
CA GLY A 226 -14.72 5.85 8.82
C GLY A 226 -13.81 6.29 7.66
N ILE A 227 -12.98 7.30 7.90
CA ILE A 227 -12.02 7.83 6.92
C ILE A 227 -10.98 6.77 6.53
N SER A 228 -10.38 6.11 7.52
CA SER A 228 -9.39 5.05 7.28
C SER A 228 -9.99 3.85 6.58
N PHE A 229 -11.22 3.45 6.90
CA PHE A 229 -11.93 2.40 6.17
C PHE A 229 -12.07 2.72 4.68
N LEU A 230 -12.59 3.92 4.36
CA LEU A 230 -12.76 4.36 2.97
C LEU A 230 -11.42 4.43 2.24
N TRP A 231 -10.39 4.91 2.93
CA TRP A 231 -9.04 4.97 2.40
C TRP A 231 -8.46 3.60 2.05
N ILE A 232 -8.43 2.71 3.04
CA ILE A 232 -7.88 1.36 2.94
C ILE A 232 -8.61 0.60 1.84
N LEU A 233 -9.93 0.77 1.75
CA LEU A 233 -10.75 0.21 0.68
C LEU A 233 -10.40 0.80 -0.69
N ALA A 234 -10.26 2.12 -0.83
CA ALA A 234 -9.91 2.75 -2.10
C ALA A 234 -8.54 2.29 -2.63
N VAL A 235 -7.52 2.27 -1.76
CA VAL A 235 -6.18 1.74 -2.08
C VAL A 235 -6.28 0.25 -2.44
N GLY A 236 -7.02 -0.52 -1.65
CA GLY A 236 -7.20 -1.95 -1.88
C GLY A 236 -7.87 -2.26 -3.21
N LEU A 237 -8.92 -1.53 -3.58
CA LEU A 237 -9.59 -1.64 -4.88
C LEU A 237 -8.65 -1.29 -6.03
N ALA A 238 -7.90 -0.18 -5.92
CA ALA A 238 -6.94 0.23 -6.93
C ALA A 238 -5.85 -0.83 -7.15
N VAL A 239 -5.23 -1.33 -6.07
CA VAL A 239 -4.18 -2.35 -6.14
C VAL A 239 -4.73 -3.68 -6.66
N ASN A 240 -5.91 -4.10 -6.22
CA ASN A 240 -6.56 -5.32 -6.70
C ASN A 240 -6.88 -5.23 -8.19
N GLY A 241 -7.38 -4.09 -8.69
CA GLY A 241 -7.62 -3.87 -10.11
C GLY A 241 -6.34 -3.88 -10.95
N LEU A 242 -5.28 -3.22 -10.48
CA LEU A 242 -3.97 -3.21 -11.12
C LEU A 242 -3.30 -4.61 -11.12
N SER A 243 -3.60 -5.46 -10.14
CA SER A 243 -3.01 -6.80 -10.02
C SER A 243 -3.24 -7.70 -11.24
N TYR A 244 -4.34 -7.46 -11.99
CA TYR A 244 -4.65 -8.20 -13.21
C TYR A 244 -3.63 -7.96 -14.33
N PHE A 245 -3.02 -6.76 -14.37
CA PHE A 245 -2.07 -6.37 -15.42
C PHE A 245 -0.62 -6.67 -15.04
N PHE A 246 -0.25 -6.40 -13.78
CA PHE A 246 1.14 -6.52 -13.32
C PHE A 246 1.48 -7.88 -12.71
N GLY A 247 0.48 -8.71 -12.39
CA GLY A 247 0.69 -10.04 -11.81
C GLY A 247 1.56 -9.98 -10.55
N ARG A 248 2.60 -10.82 -10.48
CA ARG A 248 3.56 -10.87 -9.36
C ARG A 248 4.24 -9.53 -9.05
N PHE A 249 4.44 -8.68 -10.06
CA PHE A 249 5.12 -7.40 -9.88
C PHE A 249 4.21 -6.31 -9.28
N ILE A 250 2.94 -6.64 -9.00
CA ILE A 250 2.00 -5.70 -8.39
C ILE A 250 2.51 -5.15 -7.06
N THR A 251 3.24 -5.93 -6.27
CA THR A 251 3.83 -5.47 -5.00
C THR A 251 4.74 -4.26 -5.21
N ALA A 252 5.58 -4.27 -6.25
CA ALA A 252 6.45 -3.14 -6.52
C ALA A 252 5.70 -1.93 -7.05
N VAL A 253 4.69 -2.13 -7.90
CA VAL A 253 3.84 -1.04 -8.39
C VAL A 253 3.07 -0.39 -7.23
N ALA A 254 2.49 -1.21 -6.37
CA ALA A 254 1.74 -0.73 -5.20
C ALA A 254 2.65 0.00 -4.21
N LEU A 255 3.81 -0.57 -3.87
CA LEU A 255 4.80 0.09 -3.01
C LEU A 255 5.30 1.40 -3.64
N LEU A 256 5.57 1.41 -4.96
CA LEU A 256 6.01 2.62 -5.64
C LEU A 256 4.96 3.72 -5.54
N MET A 257 3.71 3.42 -5.88
CA MET A 257 2.64 4.41 -5.96
C MET A 257 2.14 4.87 -4.58
N PHE A 258 1.86 3.94 -3.66
CA PHE A 258 1.17 4.24 -2.40
C PHE A 258 2.12 4.43 -1.21
N VAL A 259 3.40 4.08 -1.35
CA VAL A 259 4.40 4.25 -0.29
C VAL A 259 5.52 5.18 -0.76
N PHE A 260 6.32 4.77 -1.74
CA PHE A 260 7.56 5.48 -2.08
C PHE A 260 7.36 6.85 -2.74
N LEU A 261 6.46 6.98 -3.71
CA LEU A 261 6.09 8.30 -4.26
C LEU A 261 5.15 9.03 -3.32
N SER A 262 4.34 8.29 -2.55
CA SER A 262 3.29 8.87 -1.74
C SER A 262 3.83 9.75 -0.63
N ILE A 263 4.83 9.30 0.14
CA ILE A 263 5.34 10.08 1.29
C ILE A 263 6.02 11.40 0.88
N PRO A 264 6.96 11.43 -0.10
CA PRO A 264 7.59 12.68 -0.52
C PRO A 264 6.61 13.64 -1.18
N SER A 265 5.62 13.11 -1.90
CA SER A 265 4.66 13.93 -2.65
C SER A 265 3.43 14.30 -1.83
N SER A 266 3.16 13.69 -0.67
CA SER A 266 1.94 13.94 0.10
C SER A 266 1.93 15.28 0.84
N GLY A 267 3.10 15.90 1.04
CA GLY A 267 3.21 17.05 1.94
C GLY A 267 3.24 16.66 3.42
N ALA A 268 3.29 15.36 3.75
CA ALA A 268 3.21 14.88 5.13
C ALA A 268 4.50 15.13 5.92
N ALA A 269 5.66 14.75 5.37
CA ALA A 269 6.95 14.93 6.05
C ALA A 269 7.50 16.36 5.88
N TYR A 270 7.45 16.85 4.65
CA TYR A 270 7.85 18.20 4.26
C TYR A 270 6.81 18.75 3.28
N PRO A 271 6.59 20.06 3.26
CA PRO A 271 5.68 20.68 2.30
C PRO A 271 6.24 20.59 0.88
N THR A 272 5.36 20.72 -0.11
CA THR A 272 5.67 20.54 -1.55
C THR A 272 6.77 21.47 -2.07
N TRP A 273 6.93 22.64 -1.46
CA TRP A 273 7.97 23.63 -1.79
C TRP A 273 9.35 23.34 -1.15
N MET A 274 9.48 22.32 -0.30
CA MET A 274 10.77 21.87 0.27
C MET A 274 11.36 20.64 -0.42
N VAL A 275 10.55 19.95 -1.22
CA VAL A 275 10.95 18.74 -1.93
C VAL A 275 11.27 19.04 -3.41
N PRO A 276 12.05 18.19 -4.09
CA PRO A 276 12.29 18.34 -5.52
C PRO A 276 10.98 18.45 -6.32
N ARG A 277 10.96 19.32 -7.34
CA ARG A 277 9.76 19.66 -8.14
C ARG A 277 8.98 18.45 -8.65
N ILE A 278 9.66 17.36 -9.01
CA ILE A 278 9.02 16.11 -9.47
C ILE A 278 8.01 15.56 -8.45
N PHE A 279 8.29 15.66 -7.15
CA PHE A 279 7.36 15.23 -6.10
C PHE A 279 6.27 16.28 -5.84
N GLY A 280 6.60 17.56 -5.96
CA GLY A 280 5.63 18.65 -5.90
C GLY A 280 4.55 18.56 -6.98
N ASP A 281 4.95 18.26 -8.22
CA ASP A 281 4.03 18.12 -9.36
C ASP A 281 3.12 16.88 -9.24
N LEU A 282 3.58 15.84 -8.53
CA LEU A 282 2.80 14.62 -8.27
C LEU A 282 1.79 14.79 -7.12
N ASN A 283 1.95 15.82 -6.28
CA ASN A 283 1.14 16.03 -5.08
C ASN A 283 -0.39 15.96 -5.32
N PRO A 284 -0.96 16.58 -6.39
CA PRO A 284 -2.41 16.56 -6.60
C PRO A 284 -2.96 15.17 -6.97
N LEU A 285 -2.12 14.28 -7.51
CA LEU A 285 -2.51 12.94 -7.96
C LEU A 285 -2.27 11.89 -6.88
N VAL A 286 -1.29 12.14 -6.01
CA VAL A 286 -0.92 11.23 -4.94
C VAL A 286 -2.03 11.21 -3.92
N VAL A 287 -2.64 10.03 -3.76
CA VAL A 287 -3.71 9.85 -2.79
C VAL A 287 -3.26 10.37 -1.43
N GLY A 288 -2.02 10.04 -1.04
CA GLY A 288 -1.41 10.34 0.27
C GLY A 288 -1.54 11.81 0.71
N HIS A 289 -1.54 12.74 -0.24
CA HIS A 289 -1.78 14.15 0.04
C HIS A 289 -3.16 14.37 0.63
N GLY A 290 -4.21 13.93 -0.07
CA GLY A 290 -5.60 14.12 0.35
C GLY A 290 -5.90 13.53 1.73
N ILE A 291 -5.42 12.32 2.04
CA ILE A 291 -5.67 11.72 3.37
C ILE A 291 -4.91 12.44 4.48
N THR A 292 -3.68 12.88 4.21
CA THR A 292 -2.87 13.58 5.21
C THR A 292 -3.52 14.90 5.59
N GLU A 293 -3.93 15.69 4.59
CA GLU A 293 -4.62 16.96 4.81
C GLU A 293 -5.98 16.74 5.48
N MET A 294 -6.70 15.69 5.12
CA MET A 294 -7.95 15.35 5.79
C MET A 294 -7.76 14.95 7.26
N ILE A 295 -6.72 14.18 7.59
CA ILE A 295 -6.40 13.84 8.98
C ILE A 295 -6.09 15.11 9.77
N LYS A 296 -5.22 15.98 9.25
CA LYS A 296 -4.88 17.26 9.90
C LYS A 296 -6.13 18.13 10.10
N ARG A 297 -7.06 18.14 9.14
CA ARG A 297 -8.28 18.94 9.24
C ARG A 297 -9.22 18.42 10.32
N VAL A 298 -9.37 17.10 10.44
CA VAL A 298 -10.22 16.51 11.48
C VAL A 298 -9.57 16.63 12.87
N LEU A 299 -8.27 16.41 12.98
CA LEU A 299 -7.58 16.37 14.28
C LEU A 299 -7.18 17.76 14.80
N TYR A 300 -6.80 18.67 13.90
CA TYR A 300 -6.18 19.94 14.28
C TYR A 300 -6.90 21.17 13.69
N GLY A 301 -7.91 20.97 12.83
CA GLY A 301 -8.67 22.08 12.23
C GLY A 301 -7.86 22.89 11.21
N VAL A 302 -6.87 22.26 10.56
CA VAL A 302 -6.00 22.85 9.52
C VAL A 302 -5.89 21.91 8.32
N GLY A 303 -5.67 22.48 7.13
CA GLY A 303 -5.53 21.73 5.88
C GLY A 303 -6.75 21.85 4.98
N GLU A 304 -6.64 21.25 3.80
CA GLU A 304 -7.54 21.48 2.66
C GLU A 304 -9.00 21.02 2.86
N PRO A 305 -9.96 21.58 2.11
CA PRO A 305 -11.37 21.17 2.15
C PRO A 305 -11.61 19.66 1.95
N TYR A 306 -12.61 19.12 2.66
CA TYR A 306 -12.93 17.69 2.66
C TYR A 306 -13.27 17.09 1.27
N TRP A 307 -13.72 17.90 0.32
CA TRP A 307 -14.19 17.39 -0.97
C TRP A 307 -13.04 16.84 -1.83
N GLN A 308 -11.83 17.41 -1.77
CA GLN A 308 -10.69 16.95 -2.58
C GLN A 308 -10.24 15.53 -2.20
N PRO A 309 -10.01 15.20 -0.90
CA PRO A 309 -9.68 13.84 -0.48
C PRO A 309 -10.75 12.82 -0.89
N PHE A 310 -12.03 13.15 -0.73
CA PHE A 310 -13.12 12.25 -1.14
C PHE A 310 -13.16 12.02 -2.66
N LEU A 311 -12.89 13.05 -3.47
CA LEU A 311 -12.76 12.88 -4.92
C LEU A 311 -11.57 12.00 -5.29
N LEU A 312 -10.42 12.17 -4.63
CA LEU A 312 -9.25 11.32 -4.87
C LEU A 312 -9.54 9.87 -4.50
N MET A 313 -10.09 9.61 -3.30
CA MET A 313 -10.52 8.27 -2.89
C MET A 313 -11.50 7.66 -3.88
N GLY A 314 -12.52 8.42 -4.28
CA GLY A 314 -13.52 8.00 -5.26
C GLY A 314 -12.91 7.68 -6.62
N GLY A 315 -11.97 8.51 -7.09
CA GLY A 315 -11.24 8.31 -8.34
C GLY A 315 -10.39 7.04 -8.33
N TYR A 316 -9.66 6.77 -7.25
CA TYR A 316 -8.88 5.54 -7.10
C TYR A 316 -9.75 4.30 -6.95
N ALA A 317 -10.85 4.39 -6.20
CA ALA A 317 -11.81 3.30 -6.09
C ALA A 317 -12.45 2.97 -7.45
N LEU A 318 -12.87 4.00 -8.20
CA LEU A 318 -13.43 3.86 -9.55
C LEU A 318 -12.39 3.25 -10.51
N LEU A 319 -11.16 3.76 -10.50
CA LEU A 319 -10.05 3.22 -11.29
C LEU A 319 -9.84 1.74 -10.97
N GLY A 320 -9.84 1.37 -9.69
CA GLY A 320 -9.73 -0.01 -9.24
C GLY A 320 -10.85 -0.92 -9.75
N ILE A 321 -12.10 -0.46 -9.67
CA ILE A 321 -13.27 -1.20 -10.16
C ILE A 321 -13.21 -1.39 -11.68
N VAL A 322 -12.92 -0.31 -12.42
CA VAL A 322 -12.81 -0.35 -13.89
C VAL A 322 -11.68 -1.28 -14.33
N THR A 323 -10.49 -1.15 -13.73
CA THR A 323 -9.33 -2.00 -14.05
C THR A 323 -9.57 -3.46 -13.64
N MET A 324 -10.33 -3.72 -12.58
CA MET A 324 -10.73 -5.08 -12.20
C MET A 324 -11.67 -5.73 -13.23
N ILE A 325 -12.67 -5.00 -13.72
CA ILE A 325 -13.63 -5.51 -14.72
C ILE A 325 -12.92 -5.76 -16.05
N VAL A 326 -12.12 -4.81 -16.52
CA VAL A 326 -11.37 -4.92 -17.78
C VAL A 326 -10.26 -5.96 -17.67
N GLY A 327 -9.53 -5.95 -16.55
CA GLY A 327 -8.37 -6.79 -16.30
C GLY A 327 -8.72 -8.27 -16.26
N LYS A 328 -9.88 -8.66 -15.70
CA LYS A 328 -10.33 -10.06 -15.73
C LYS A 328 -10.52 -10.57 -17.16
N ARG A 329 -11.31 -9.85 -17.97
CA ARG A 329 -11.56 -10.21 -19.37
C ARG A 329 -10.26 -10.33 -20.18
N TRP A 330 -9.35 -9.39 -19.93
CA TRP A 330 -8.03 -9.40 -20.57
C TRP A 330 -7.18 -10.61 -20.14
N ARG A 331 -7.16 -10.96 -18.84
CA ARG A 331 -6.42 -12.12 -18.33
C ARG A 331 -6.97 -13.43 -18.86
N GLU A 332 -8.29 -13.61 -18.87
CA GLU A 332 -8.95 -14.79 -19.40
C GLU A 332 -8.61 -15.01 -20.88
N SER A 333 -8.66 -13.94 -21.68
CA SER A 333 -8.27 -14.00 -23.11
C SER A 333 -6.80 -14.40 -23.28
N LYS A 334 -5.91 -13.83 -22.47
CA LYS A 334 -4.47 -14.14 -22.50
C LYS A 334 -4.13 -15.54 -22.00
N GLU A 335 -4.95 -16.09 -21.12
CA GLU A 335 -4.80 -17.44 -20.58
C GLU A 335 -5.30 -18.47 -21.59
N PHE A 336 -6.44 -18.22 -22.23
CA PHE A 336 -6.94 -18.99 -23.36
C PHE A 336 -5.91 -19.12 -24.49
N ASP A 337 -5.33 -18.00 -24.96
CA ASP A 337 -4.26 -17.99 -25.97
C ASP A 337 -3.05 -18.85 -25.56
N ARG A 338 -2.75 -18.88 -24.25
CA ARG A 338 -1.56 -19.53 -23.69
C ARG A 338 -1.75 -21.04 -23.57
N ILE A 339 -2.95 -21.47 -23.17
CA ILE A 339 -3.38 -22.86 -23.15
C ILE A 339 -3.32 -23.42 -24.58
N LEU A 340 -3.89 -22.71 -25.56
CA LEU A 340 -3.82 -23.10 -26.96
C LEU A 340 -2.38 -23.19 -27.50
N ALA A 341 -1.48 -22.31 -27.04
CA ALA A 341 -0.09 -22.29 -27.47
C ALA A 341 0.83 -23.29 -26.72
N GLY A 342 0.33 -24.02 -25.71
CA GLY A 342 1.13 -24.94 -24.89
C GLY A 342 2.29 -24.27 -24.12
N LYS A 343 2.22 -22.96 -23.85
CA LYS A 343 3.32 -22.20 -23.22
C LYS A 343 3.14 -22.15 -21.70
N THR A 344 4.11 -22.69 -20.95
CA THR A 344 4.15 -22.55 -19.49
C THR A 344 4.97 -21.32 -19.06
N THR A 345 4.64 -20.74 -17.90
CA THR A 345 5.44 -19.64 -17.33
C THR A 345 6.75 -20.17 -16.73
N MET A 346 7.81 -19.37 -16.71
CA MET A 346 9.08 -19.80 -16.09
C MET A 346 8.92 -20.18 -14.61
N MET A 347 7.97 -19.58 -13.89
CA MET A 347 7.65 -19.93 -12.51
C MET A 347 6.97 -21.29 -12.43
N ALA A 348 5.94 -21.55 -13.25
CA ALA A 348 5.28 -22.85 -13.28
C ALA A 348 6.26 -23.97 -13.66
N ALA A 349 7.16 -23.70 -14.61
CA ALA A 349 8.23 -24.62 -14.97
C ALA A 349 9.24 -24.84 -13.82
N ALA A 350 9.63 -23.79 -13.10
CA ALA A 350 10.52 -23.87 -11.96
C ALA A 350 9.89 -24.59 -10.75
N GLN A 351 8.60 -24.33 -10.46
CA GLN A 351 7.84 -25.04 -9.43
C GLN A 351 7.69 -26.52 -9.78
N GLY A 352 7.33 -26.85 -11.03
CA GLY A 352 7.28 -28.24 -11.48
C GLY A 352 8.64 -28.94 -11.45
N ALA A 353 9.73 -28.23 -11.72
CA ALA A 353 11.08 -28.76 -11.55
C ALA A 353 11.45 -28.97 -10.07
N MET A 354 11.05 -28.04 -9.20
CA MET A 354 11.28 -28.12 -7.75
C MET A 354 10.49 -29.27 -7.11
N MET A 355 9.22 -29.45 -7.47
CA MET A 355 8.39 -30.57 -7.01
C MET A 355 8.98 -31.91 -7.42
N ARG A 356 9.40 -32.04 -8.69
CA ARG A 356 10.07 -33.26 -9.18
C ARG A 356 11.37 -33.55 -8.43
N LYS A 357 12.18 -32.52 -8.17
CA LYS A 357 13.40 -32.68 -7.38
C LYS A 357 13.10 -33.09 -5.93
N GLY A 358 12.08 -32.48 -5.31
CA GLY A 358 11.64 -32.84 -3.96
C GLY A 358 11.14 -34.27 -3.86
N MET A 359 10.40 -34.76 -4.86
CA MET A 359 9.98 -36.17 -4.94
C MET A 359 11.17 -37.12 -5.06
N ALA A 360 12.14 -36.81 -5.93
CA ALA A 360 13.36 -37.63 -6.06
C ALA A 360 14.23 -37.62 -4.79
N ASP A 361 14.34 -36.48 -4.11
CA ASP A 361 15.06 -36.37 -2.84
C ASP A 361 14.32 -37.17 -1.73
N ARG A 362 12.98 -37.14 -1.71
CA ARG A 362 12.16 -37.96 -0.80
C ARG A 362 12.35 -39.46 -1.04
N GLU A 363 12.26 -39.90 -2.30
CA GLU A 363 12.50 -41.30 -2.68
C GLU A 363 13.88 -41.77 -2.24
N ARG A 364 14.92 -40.94 -2.45
CA ARG A 364 16.28 -41.23 -2.00
C ARG A 364 16.38 -41.37 -0.47
N ILE A 365 15.69 -40.52 0.28
CA ILE A 365 15.70 -40.59 1.75
C ILE A 365 14.97 -41.83 2.25
N LEU A 366 13.79 -42.14 1.69
CA LEU A 366 13.01 -43.31 2.06
C LEU A 366 13.79 -44.61 1.77
N THR A 367 14.34 -44.74 0.57
CA THR A 367 15.16 -45.90 0.18
C THR A 367 16.43 -46.04 1.02
N ALA A 368 17.10 -44.93 1.38
CA ALA A 368 18.25 -44.96 2.28
C ALA A 368 17.90 -45.47 3.69
N HIS A 369 16.64 -45.34 4.09
CA HIS A 369 16.10 -45.87 5.35
C HIS A 369 15.30 -47.18 5.17
N GLY A 370 15.39 -47.82 4.01
CA GLY A 370 14.74 -49.12 3.74
C GLY A 370 13.22 -49.04 3.57
N LEU A 371 12.67 -47.85 3.34
CA LEU A 371 11.25 -47.61 3.09
C LEU A 371 11.00 -47.42 1.59
N ASP A 372 9.86 -47.92 1.12
CA ASP A 372 9.42 -47.72 -0.26
C ASP A 372 9.03 -46.25 -0.50
N SER A 373 9.18 -45.75 -1.74
CA SER A 373 8.85 -44.37 -2.11
C SER A 373 7.37 -44.05 -1.90
N ASP A 374 6.55 -45.07 -2.00
CA ASP A 374 5.09 -45.04 -1.88
C ASP A 374 4.63 -45.36 -0.46
N ALA A 375 5.55 -45.46 0.51
CA ALA A 375 5.21 -45.66 1.91
C ALA A 375 4.27 -44.54 2.38
N ASN A 376 3.05 -44.94 2.74
CA ASN A 376 2.08 -44.04 3.35
C ASN A 376 2.63 -43.48 4.67
N PRO A 377 2.25 -42.25 5.05
CA PRO A 377 2.49 -41.76 6.40
C PRO A 377 2.01 -42.82 7.40
N ILE A 378 2.77 -43.03 8.49
CA ILE A 378 2.30 -43.89 9.58
C ILE A 378 1.00 -43.25 10.08
N GLU A 379 -0.14 -43.88 9.79
CA GLU A 379 -1.40 -43.51 10.44
C GLU A 379 -1.19 -43.71 11.93
N GLU A 380 -1.46 -42.68 12.74
CA GLU A 380 -1.63 -42.87 14.18
C GLU A 380 -2.77 -43.88 14.36
N SER A 381 -2.42 -45.12 14.70
CA SER A 381 -3.37 -46.17 15.00
C SER A 381 -4.36 -45.64 16.05
N PRO A 382 -5.69 -45.69 15.81
CA PRO A 382 -6.69 -45.28 16.81
C PRO A 382 -6.63 -46.10 18.11
N ASN A 383 -5.84 -47.19 18.13
CA ASN A 383 -5.99 -48.26 19.12
C ASN A 383 -5.01 -48.21 20.30
N GLU A 384 -4.44 -47.04 20.62
CA GLU A 384 -3.66 -46.85 21.86
C GLU A 384 -4.50 -46.27 23.03
N LYS A 385 -5.81 -46.05 22.82
CA LYS A 385 -6.74 -45.67 23.90
C LYS A 385 -7.59 -46.80 24.47
N ASP A 386 -7.68 -47.96 23.81
CA ASP A 386 -8.58 -49.05 24.24
C ASP A 386 -7.91 -50.12 25.13
N ARG A 387 -6.68 -49.88 25.62
CA ARG A 387 -6.01 -50.77 26.59
C ARG A 387 -6.25 -50.43 28.06
N ALA A 388 -7.20 -49.54 28.37
CA ALA A 388 -7.46 -49.12 29.73
C ALA A 388 -8.95 -49.00 30.06
N THR A 389 -9.77 -50.02 29.79
CA THR A 389 -11.04 -50.28 30.49
C THR A 389 -11.54 -51.69 30.20
N ASP A 390 -11.07 -52.66 30.99
CA ASP A 390 -11.84 -53.88 31.25
C ASP A 390 -12.88 -53.51 32.32
N ASP A 391 -14.13 -53.26 31.92
CA ASP A 391 -15.30 -53.45 32.79
C ASP A 391 -16.56 -53.62 31.93
N PRO A 392 -17.32 -54.73 32.04
CA PRO A 392 -18.49 -54.96 31.21
C PRO A 392 -19.77 -54.70 32.00
N ASP A 393 -20.44 -53.57 31.80
CA ASP A 393 -21.89 -53.54 32.03
C ASP A 393 -22.64 -52.36 31.38
N THR A 394 -23.87 -52.67 30.97
CA THR A 394 -25.03 -51.79 30.68
C THR A 394 -25.13 -50.97 29.38
N SER A 395 -25.98 -51.53 28.51
CA SER A 395 -27.01 -50.93 27.62
C SER A 395 -27.30 -49.42 27.64
N GLU A 396 -27.37 -48.79 26.46
CA GLU A 396 -28.62 -48.38 25.76
C GLU A 396 -28.34 -47.46 24.55
N GLY A 397 -28.94 -47.79 23.39
CA GLY A 397 -29.58 -46.86 22.45
C GLY A 397 -28.74 -45.83 21.66
N GLY A 398 -28.66 -46.02 20.33
CA GLY A 398 -28.43 -44.90 19.41
C GLY A 398 -27.96 -45.27 18.00
N HIS A 399 -28.88 -45.60 17.11
CA HIS A 399 -28.64 -45.62 15.66
C HIS A 399 -28.30 -44.22 15.16
N TYR A 400 -27.12 -44.03 14.57
CA TYR A 400 -26.88 -43.10 13.46
C TYR A 400 -25.81 -43.71 12.55
N SER A 401 -26.19 -44.05 11.31
CA SER A 401 -25.25 -44.48 10.27
C SER A 401 -24.47 -43.28 9.76
N VAL A 402 -23.14 -43.34 9.85
CA VAL A 402 -22.23 -42.42 9.16
C VAL A 402 -21.93 -43.04 7.80
N ASP A 403 -22.88 -42.95 6.87
CA ASP A 403 -22.70 -43.44 5.49
C ASP A 403 -23.16 -42.43 4.42
N ASP A 404 -23.42 -41.17 4.80
CA ASP A 404 -23.88 -40.12 3.86
C ASP A 404 -23.01 -38.84 3.86
N MET A 405 -21.72 -38.93 4.21
CA MET A 405 -20.83 -37.75 4.20
C MET A 405 -19.52 -37.91 3.42
N GLU A 406 -19.45 -38.84 2.45
CA GLU A 406 -18.26 -39.02 1.61
C GLU A 406 -18.50 -38.98 0.09
N THR A 407 -19.48 -38.21 -0.38
CA THR A 407 -19.69 -38.05 -1.84
C THR A 407 -19.77 -36.62 -2.36
N GLN A 408 -19.24 -35.62 -1.64
CA GLN A 408 -19.30 -34.22 -2.13
C GLN A 408 -18.00 -33.41 -2.17
N PHE A 409 -16.82 -34.03 -2.10
CA PHE A 409 -15.54 -33.37 -2.36
C PHE A 409 -14.80 -33.97 -3.58
N ARG A 410 -15.43 -33.93 -4.75
CA ARG A 410 -14.71 -33.90 -6.03
C ARG A 410 -14.56 -32.43 -6.46
N GLY A 411 -13.51 -31.78 -5.97
CA GLY A 411 -13.16 -30.39 -6.29
C GLY A 411 -11.75 -30.26 -6.86
N ASP A 412 -11.65 -29.50 -7.95
CA ASP A 412 -10.49 -28.99 -8.71
C ASP A 412 -9.04 -29.23 -8.20
N PRO A 413 -8.10 -29.64 -9.08
CA PRO A 413 -6.71 -30.00 -8.72
C PRO A 413 -5.77 -28.80 -8.46
N MET A 414 -6.28 -27.59 -8.25
CA MET A 414 -5.44 -26.39 -8.10
C MET A 414 -5.29 -25.88 -6.66
N LEU A 415 -5.89 -26.55 -5.67
CA LEU A 415 -5.92 -26.06 -4.28
C LEU A 415 -5.49 -27.05 -3.18
N ASN A 416 -5.31 -28.34 -3.46
CA ASN A 416 -4.81 -29.28 -2.45
C ASN A 416 -3.31 -29.55 -2.63
N GLY A 417 -2.50 -28.75 -1.92
CA GLY A 417 -1.07 -28.98 -1.74
C GLY A 417 -0.72 -30.13 -0.80
N ASN A 418 -1.71 -30.88 -0.30
CA ASN A 418 -1.52 -32.11 0.45
C ASN A 418 -2.41 -33.19 -0.16
N ASN A 419 -1.91 -33.90 -1.18
CA ASN A 419 -2.35 -35.27 -1.41
C ASN A 419 -1.17 -36.06 -1.96
N LEU A 420 -0.66 -36.95 -1.11
CA LEU A 420 0.24 -38.02 -1.48
C LEU A 420 -0.64 -39.16 -1.95
N GLY A 421 -0.52 -39.54 -3.23
CA GLY A 421 -1.23 -40.68 -3.82
C GLY A 421 -2.18 -40.25 -4.93
N GLY A 422 -1.72 -40.38 -6.19
CA GLY A 422 -2.57 -40.09 -7.34
C GLY A 422 -1.87 -40.18 -8.70
N GLY A 423 -0.84 -41.01 -8.85
CA GLY A 423 -0.04 -41.10 -10.09
C GLY A 423 -0.77 -41.64 -11.32
N PHE A 424 -1.94 -42.27 -11.16
CA PHE A 424 -2.65 -42.94 -12.28
C PHE A 424 -3.81 -42.13 -12.87
N ALA A 425 -4.41 -41.19 -12.12
CA ALA A 425 -5.60 -40.46 -12.59
C ALA A 425 -5.26 -39.28 -13.53
N ASP A 426 -4.03 -38.76 -13.47
CA ASP A 426 -3.59 -37.63 -14.30
C ASP A 426 -3.14 -38.07 -15.71
N GLU A 427 -2.61 -39.30 -15.86
CA GLU A 427 -2.22 -39.83 -17.18
C GLU A 427 -3.43 -40.19 -18.05
N GLU A 428 -4.50 -40.75 -17.47
CA GLU A 428 -5.75 -41.02 -18.21
C GLU A 428 -6.44 -39.72 -18.65
N ARG A 429 -6.45 -38.67 -17.82
CA ARG A 429 -7.01 -37.37 -18.22
C ARG A 429 -6.17 -36.66 -19.28
N GLU A 430 -4.83 -36.73 -19.21
CA GLU A 430 -3.99 -36.21 -20.28
C GLU A 430 -4.21 -36.97 -21.59
N TYR A 431 -4.47 -38.28 -21.53
CA TYR A 431 -4.78 -39.10 -22.70
C TYR A 431 -6.14 -38.72 -23.32
N GLU A 432 -7.20 -38.65 -22.51
CA GLU A 432 -8.55 -38.27 -22.97
C GLU A 432 -8.58 -36.85 -23.57
N MET A 433 -7.84 -35.90 -22.98
CA MET A 433 -7.74 -34.54 -23.50
C MET A 433 -6.98 -34.48 -24.83
N ARG A 434 -5.94 -35.32 -25.01
CA ARG A 434 -5.22 -35.48 -26.28
C ARG A 434 -6.06 -36.17 -27.34
N GLU A 435 -6.98 -37.05 -26.96
CA GLU A 435 -7.91 -37.73 -27.87
C GLU A 435 -9.04 -36.79 -28.34
N ALA A 436 -9.58 -35.96 -27.43
CA ALA A 436 -10.60 -34.96 -27.75
C ALA A 436 -10.11 -33.87 -28.72
N ILE A 437 -8.82 -33.53 -28.67
CA ILE A 437 -8.19 -32.59 -29.62
C ILE A 437 -7.97 -33.25 -31.00
N ARG A 438 -7.82 -34.58 -31.05
CA ARG A 438 -7.53 -35.34 -32.29
C ARG A 438 -8.80 -35.67 -33.09
N HIS A 439 -9.95 -35.81 -32.41
CA HIS A 439 -11.25 -36.09 -33.02
C HIS A 439 -12.35 -35.17 -32.46
N PRO A 440 -12.55 -33.97 -33.03
CA PRO A 440 -13.69 -33.14 -32.64
C PRO A 440 -14.99 -33.85 -33.07
N LYS A 441 -15.79 -34.31 -32.10
CA LYS A 441 -17.13 -34.83 -32.36
C LYS A 441 -17.99 -33.71 -32.96
N HIS A 442 -18.21 -33.78 -34.27
CA HIS A 442 -19.30 -33.04 -34.92
C HIS A 442 -20.61 -33.75 -34.63
N GLU A 443 -21.36 -33.27 -33.64
CA GLU A 443 -22.80 -33.48 -33.58
C GLU A 443 -23.48 -32.11 -33.50
N ALA A 444 -24.11 -31.72 -34.61
CA ALA A 444 -25.02 -30.59 -34.67
C ALA A 444 -26.40 -31.07 -34.17
N PRO A 445 -27.10 -30.29 -33.32
CA PRO A 445 -28.47 -30.63 -32.95
C PRO A 445 -29.43 -30.31 -34.11
N ARG A 446 -30.33 -31.25 -34.42
CA ARG A 446 -31.60 -31.00 -35.10
C ARG A 446 -32.70 -30.78 -34.07
#